data_AF-A0A351Q3X4-F1
#
_entry.id   AF-A0A351Q3X4-F1
#
_cell.length_a   1.000
_cell.length_b   1.000
_cell.length_c   1.000
_cell.angle_alpha   90.00
_cell.angle_beta   90.00
_cell.angle_gamma   90.00
#
_symmetry.space_group_name_H-M   'P 1'
#
loop_
_entity.id
_entity.type
_entity.pdbx_description
1 polymer ?
#
loop_
_entity_poly.entity_id
_entity_poly.type
_entity_poly.pdbx_seq_one_letter_code
_entity_poly.pdbx_strand_id
1 'polypeptide(L)'
;TKYRQDSQAALAQIIATRDRLNNQSVKRWADFEFRQAVALIEQGDEQYGYGDYRESLDSYQQSLAQLKNLEELGQQTLTKALADGLAAIENAAHTDISIATAAASLAMAIAPDNKQSQQIEQRAAVLPEVIEQLQSADKLLAGKQLNEAKSAYQQALALDPQHILAAAALSSTQQAIVEERFRNAMSQGFSALDKDNFAAANQAFKKAGTVYANHPSVAQAMSQVKTRQSQILVSRQMAQANGHESREQWQQALDVYQSLLATDPSLTAAKVRTIRVRVRAQLDSQINKILADPLKLVSSSLYSSGQRLLKDARGIAKPGPVLTQQIADLNKTLRQSRNSIDVVLQSDSLTDVTLFRVKKLGAFKQTSVLLKPGRYIAAGKRLGYRDVRVEFTITGEPMPDPILVSCSEAI
;
A
#
# COMPACT_ATOMS: atom_id res chain seq x y z
N THR A 1 88.23 31.30 28.39
CA THR A 1 87.35 32.49 28.46
C THR A 1 85.90 32.06 28.37
N LYS A 2 84.97 32.81 28.96
CA LYS A 2 83.52 32.53 28.90
C LYS A 2 83.02 32.34 27.46
N TYR A 3 83.46 33.21 26.55
CA TYR A 3 83.17 33.13 25.11
C TYR A 3 83.54 31.78 24.46
N ARG A 4 84.61 31.12 24.91
CA ARG A 4 85.02 29.82 24.39
C ARG A 4 84.03 28.71 24.77
N GLN A 5 83.52 28.73 26.02
CA GLN A 5 82.53 27.77 26.51
C GLN A 5 81.17 28.00 25.84
N ASP A 6 80.76 29.27 25.71
CA ASP A 6 79.51 29.65 25.05
C ASP A 6 79.53 29.26 23.56
N SER A 7 80.68 29.40 22.88
CA SER A 7 80.85 28.97 21.48
C SER A 7 80.71 27.46 21.31
N GLN A 8 81.29 26.67 22.24
CA GLN A 8 81.15 25.21 22.24
C GLN A 8 79.70 24.77 22.46
N ALA A 9 78.97 25.47 23.34
CA ALA A 9 77.55 25.22 23.57
C ALA A 9 76.69 25.56 22.34
N ALA A 10 76.98 26.67 21.66
CA ALA A 10 76.32 27.06 20.41
C ALA A 10 76.57 26.02 19.31
N LEU A 11 77.83 25.57 19.15
CA LEU A 11 78.19 24.56 18.15
C LEU A 11 77.48 23.23 18.38
N ALA A 12 77.35 22.77 19.63
CA ALA A 12 76.59 21.56 19.95
C ALA A 12 75.10 21.68 19.54
N GLN A 13 74.48 22.85 19.75
CA GLN A 13 73.11 23.12 19.30
C GLN A 13 73.02 23.18 17.77
N ILE A 14 74.00 23.82 17.10
CA ILE A 14 74.09 23.89 15.65
C ILE A 14 74.15 22.49 15.05
N ILE A 15 75.01 21.61 15.56
CA ILE A 15 75.14 20.23 15.08
C ILE A 15 73.80 19.50 15.20
N ALA A 16 73.17 19.56 16.37
CA ALA A 16 71.88 18.90 16.59
C ALA A 16 70.78 19.42 15.65
N THR A 17 70.66 20.75 15.48
CA THR A 17 69.65 21.33 14.58
C THR A 17 69.96 21.05 13.10
N ARG A 18 71.22 21.17 12.69
CA ARG A 18 71.66 20.87 11.32
C ARG A 18 71.40 19.42 10.96
N ASP A 19 71.67 18.49 11.88
CA ASP A 19 71.47 17.07 11.63
C ASP A 19 69.96 16.74 11.52
N ARG A 20 69.10 17.37 12.34
CA ARG A 20 67.64 17.29 12.15
C ARG A 20 67.20 17.82 10.79
N LEU A 21 67.64 19.02 10.40
CA LEU A 21 67.31 19.61 9.09
C LEU A 21 67.82 18.76 7.90
N ASN A 22 69.00 18.14 8.04
CA ASN A 22 69.51 17.20 7.04
C ASN A 22 68.63 15.94 6.93
N ASN A 23 68.17 15.39 8.05
CA ASN A 23 67.21 14.27 8.05
C ASN A 23 65.87 14.65 7.42
N GLN A 24 65.49 15.94 7.49
CA GLN A 24 64.34 16.52 6.79
C GLN A 24 64.67 16.96 5.36
N SER A 25 65.79 16.54 4.79
CA SER A 25 66.19 16.87 3.42
C SER A 25 66.14 18.37 3.12
N VAL A 26 66.59 19.24 4.03
CA VAL A 26 66.51 20.72 3.92
C VAL A 26 66.98 21.28 2.57
N LYS A 27 67.95 20.64 1.92
CA LYS A 27 68.42 21.01 0.57
C LYS A 27 67.36 20.85 -0.53
N ARG A 28 66.27 20.14 -0.30
CA ARG A 28 65.16 19.99 -1.27
C ARG A 28 64.13 21.12 -1.16
N TRP A 29 64.02 21.79 -0.01
CA TRP A 29 62.96 22.77 0.25
C TRP A 29 63.43 24.13 0.75
N ALA A 30 64.70 24.26 1.18
CA ALA A 30 65.33 25.52 1.59
C ALA A 30 66.87 25.48 1.41
N ASP A 31 67.36 25.05 0.23
CA ASP A 31 68.80 24.91 -0.05
C ASP A 31 69.55 26.23 0.14
N PHE A 32 68.96 27.34 -0.31
CA PHE A 32 69.59 28.65 -0.29
C PHE A 32 69.80 29.14 1.15
N GLU A 33 68.75 29.15 1.95
CA GLU A 33 68.75 29.55 3.35
C GLU A 33 69.65 28.63 4.19
N PHE A 34 69.64 27.33 3.90
CA PHE A 34 70.52 26.37 4.59
C PHE A 34 72.00 26.61 4.28
N ARG A 35 72.35 26.92 3.02
CA ARG A 35 73.74 27.25 2.64
C ARG A 35 74.23 28.53 3.30
N GLN A 36 73.36 29.54 3.47
CA GLN A 36 73.72 30.75 4.21
C GLN A 36 74.03 30.44 5.67
N ALA A 37 73.20 29.63 6.32
CA ALA A 37 73.42 29.23 7.69
C ALA A 37 74.72 28.44 7.85
N VAL A 38 75.06 27.57 6.88
CA VAL A 38 76.32 26.81 6.85
C VAL A 38 77.54 27.71 6.64
N ALA A 39 77.48 28.71 5.77
CA ALA A 39 78.57 29.66 5.58
C ALA A 39 78.93 30.42 6.87
N LEU A 40 77.94 30.74 7.71
CA LEU A 40 78.17 31.34 9.03
C LEU A 40 78.84 30.36 10.02
N ILE A 41 78.63 29.05 9.87
CA ILE A 41 79.36 28.04 10.65
C ILE A 41 80.82 28.04 10.22
N GLU A 42 81.09 27.98 8.91
CA GLU A 42 82.46 27.99 8.36
C GLU A 42 83.23 29.26 8.78
N GLN A 43 82.57 30.41 8.73
CA GLN A 43 83.13 31.67 9.22
C GLN A 43 83.42 31.63 10.74
N GLY A 44 82.48 31.09 11.53
CA GLY A 44 82.65 30.93 12.98
C GLY A 44 83.79 29.97 13.33
N ASP A 45 83.97 28.89 12.58
CA ASP A 45 85.04 27.90 12.73
C ASP A 45 86.42 28.54 12.46
N GLU A 46 86.54 29.35 11.40
CA GLU A 46 87.77 30.09 11.07
C GLU A 46 88.15 31.09 12.19
N GLN A 47 87.20 31.91 12.65
CA GLN A 47 87.40 32.86 13.75
C GLN A 47 87.79 32.15 15.06
N TYR A 48 87.18 30.99 15.34
CA TYR A 48 87.53 30.18 16.52
C TYR A 48 88.98 29.69 16.44
N GLY A 49 89.44 29.28 15.25
CA GLY A 49 90.80 28.83 14.98
C GLY A 49 91.87 29.91 15.22
N TYR A 50 91.57 31.16 14.89
CA TYR A 50 92.44 32.32 15.16
C TYR A 50 92.41 32.81 16.62
N GLY A 51 91.48 32.32 17.43
CA GLY A 51 91.31 32.73 18.83
C GLY A 51 90.37 33.91 19.06
N ASP A 52 89.65 34.35 18.01
CA ASP A 52 88.65 35.43 18.04
C ASP A 52 87.31 34.90 18.57
N TYR A 53 87.32 34.49 19.85
CA TYR A 53 86.21 33.73 20.46
C TYR A 53 84.90 34.53 20.57
N ARG A 54 84.94 35.86 20.54
CA ARG A 54 83.73 36.69 20.64
C ARG A 54 83.03 36.77 19.28
N GLU A 55 83.80 37.01 18.23
CA GLU A 55 83.37 37.07 16.83
C GLU A 55 82.85 35.70 16.39
N SER A 56 83.57 34.63 16.75
CA SER A 56 83.14 33.24 16.52
C SER A 56 81.79 32.93 17.18
N LEU A 57 81.59 33.36 18.45
CA LEU A 57 80.31 33.19 19.13
C LEU A 57 79.16 33.90 18.41
N ASP A 58 79.39 35.12 17.91
CA ASP A 58 78.38 35.89 17.17
C ASP A 58 78.00 35.18 15.86
N SER A 59 78.99 34.74 15.07
CA SER A 59 78.77 33.95 13.85
C SER A 59 77.98 32.66 14.12
N TYR A 60 78.32 31.92 15.18
CA TYR A 60 77.56 30.73 15.59
C TYR A 60 76.14 31.06 16.06
N GLN A 61 75.94 32.13 16.83
CA GLN A 61 74.60 32.54 17.27
C GLN A 61 73.71 32.94 16.09
N GLN A 62 74.26 33.64 15.11
CA GLN A 62 73.55 33.99 13.87
C GLN A 62 73.21 32.73 13.06
N SER A 63 74.15 31.80 12.88
CA SER A 63 73.89 30.51 12.21
C SER A 63 72.79 29.72 12.93
N LEU A 64 72.87 29.59 14.25
CA LEU A 64 71.89 28.88 15.05
C LEU A 64 70.49 29.52 14.95
N ALA A 65 70.41 30.84 14.92
CA ALA A 65 69.14 31.55 14.71
C ALA A 65 68.56 31.24 13.32
N GLN A 66 69.37 31.28 12.26
CA GLN A 66 68.92 30.91 10.91
C GLN A 66 68.48 29.44 10.82
N LEU A 67 69.21 28.52 11.44
CA LEU A 67 68.84 27.11 11.49
C LEU A 67 67.53 26.88 12.26
N LYS A 68 67.29 27.58 13.37
CA LYS A 68 66.00 27.51 14.09
C LYS A 68 64.84 28.07 13.26
N ASN A 69 65.04 29.18 12.56
CA ASN A 69 64.05 29.72 11.62
C ASN A 69 63.74 28.72 10.49
N LEU A 70 64.74 27.97 10.02
CA LEU A 70 64.53 26.89 9.06
C LEU A 70 63.67 25.75 9.64
N GLU A 71 63.82 25.38 10.92
CA GLU A 71 62.95 24.39 11.56
C GLU A 71 61.47 24.85 11.56
N GLU A 72 61.22 26.12 11.86
CA GLU A 72 59.88 26.71 11.82
C GLU A 72 59.31 26.75 10.40
N LEU A 73 60.13 27.18 9.42
CA LEU A 73 59.76 27.19 8.01
C LEU A 73 59.45 25.76 7.51
N GLY A 74 60.22 24.76 7.93
CA GLY A 74 59.97 23.36 7.61
C GLY A 74 58.59 22.90 8.09
N GLN A 75 58.21 23.23 9.33
CA GLN A 75 56.89 22.88 9.87
C GLN A 75 55.74 23.58 9.14
N GLN A 76 55.91 24.86 8.78
CA GLN A 76 54.93 25.60 7.98
C GLN A 76 54.80 25.01 6.57
N THR A 77 55.94 24.71 5.93
CA THR A 77 56.01 24.11 4.60
C THR A 77 55.37 22.73 4.58
N LEU A 78 55.61 21.90 5.60
CA LEU A 78 54.95 20.61 5.76
C LEU A 78 53.44 20.78 5.88
N THR A 79 52.97 21.67 6.75
CA THR A 79 51.53 21.90 6.96
C THR A 79 50.84 22.33 5.67
N LYS A 80 51.48 23.22 4.90
CA LYS A 80 51.00 23.66 3.60
C LYS A 80 51.01 22.52 2.57
N ALA A 81 52.10 21.77 2.47
CA ALA A 81 52.20 20.63 1.55
C ALA A 81 51.13 19.57 1.84
N LEU A 82 50.86 19.28 3.12
CA LEU A 82 49.79 18.36 3.48
C LEU A 82 48.41 18.88 3.07
N ALA A 83 48.13 20.18 3.27
CA ALA A 83 46.87 20.79 2.89
C ALA A 83 46.68 20.84 1.36
N ASP A 84 47.70 21.31 0.62
CA ASP A 84 47.68 21.41 -0.84
C ASP A 84 47.54 20.02 -1.49
N GLY A 85 48.27 19.03 -0.97
CA GLY A 85 48.20 17.65 -1.46
C GLY A 85 46.83 17.02 -1.24
N LEU A 86 46.25 17.18 -0.04
CA LEU A 86 44.90 16.68 0.23
C LEU A 86 43.84 17.39 -0.62
N ALA A 87 43.93 18.71 -0.78
CA ALA A 87 42.99 19.46 -1.62
C ALA A 87 43.07 19.03 -3.09
N ALA A 88 44.27 18.81 -3.62
CA ALA A 88 44.49 18.32 -4.97
C ALA A 88 43.93 16.90 -5.17
N ILE A 89 44.15 16.01 -4.20
CA ILE A 89 43.57 14.65 -4.22
C ILE A 89 42.04 14.71 -4.22
N GLU A 90 41.44 15.49 -3.31
CA GLU A 90 39.99 15.56 -3.20
C GLU A 90 39.32 16.27 -4.38
N ASN A 91 39.96 17.26 -5.00
CA ASN A 91 39.42 17.92 -6.19
C ASN A 91 39.47 17.01 -7.43
N ALA A 92 40.48 16.12 -7.50
CA ALA A 92 40.60 15.10 -8.54
C ALA A 92 40.48 15.64 -9.97
N ALA A 93 41.07 16.81 -10.24
CA ALA A 93 41.24 17.29 -11.61
C ALA A 93 42.55 16.74 -12.21
N HIS A 94 42.59 16.55 -13.53
CA HIS A 94 43.82 16.15 -14.24
C HIS A 94 45.00 17.09 -13.97
N THR A 95 44.72 18.38 -13.78
CA THR A 95 45.72 19.40 -13.44
C THR A 95 46.30 19.24 -12.03
N ASP A 96 45.58 18.55 -11.14
CA ASP A 96 45.94 18.43 -9.73
C ASP A 96 46.87 17.25 -9.46
N ILE A 97 47.04 16.34 -10.43
CA ILE A 97 48.00 15.23 -10.34
C ILE A 97 49.40 15.75 -10.03
N SER A 98 49.84 16.80 -10.74
CA SER A 98 51.16 17.41 -10.48
C SER A 98 51.23 18.12 -9.14
N ILE A 99 50.11 18.68 -8.66
CA ILE A 99 50.05 19.38 -7.37
C ILE A 99 50.14 18.36 -6.23
N ALA A 100 49.33 17.29 -6.28
CA ALA A 100 49.31 16.22 -5.30
C ALA A 100 50.66 15.50 -5.21
N THR A 101 51.28 15.19 -6.35
CA THR A 101 52.59 14.50 -6.39
C THR A 101 53.73 15.38 -5.89
N ALA A 102 53.76 16.66 -6.25
CA ALA A 102 54.75 17.61 -5.74
C ALA A 102 54.59 17.85 -4.23
N ALA A 103 53.36 18.03 -3.77
CA ALA A 103 53.03 18.21 -2.35
C ALA A 103 53.37 16.96 -1.52
N ALA A 104 53.06 15.77 -2.03
CA ALA A 104 53.47 14.49 -1.43
C ALA A 104 54.99 14.39 -1.29
N SER A 105 55.72 14.64 -2.38
CA SER A 105 57.18 14.57 -2.36
C SER A 105 57.81 15.59 -1.41
N LEU A 106 57.22 16.78 -1.28
CA LEU A 106 57.68 17.82 -0.34
C LEU A 106 57.41 17.42 1.10
N ALA A 107 56.21 16.92 1.41
CA ALA A 107 55.85 16.42 2.73
C ALA A 107 56.75 15.24 3.16
N MET A 108 57.00 14.28 2.27
CA MET A 108 57.90 13.14 2.53
C MET A 108 59.37 13.55 2.65
N ALA A 109 59.80 14.62 1.97
CA ALA A 109 61.14 15.17 2.15
C ALA A 109 61.32 15.76 3.56
N ILE A 110 60.32 16.53 4.04
CA ILE A 110 60.37 17.22 5.34
C ILE A 110 60.13 16.26 6.51
N ALA A 111 59.18 15.32 6.40
CA ALA A 111 58.79 14.45 7.51
C ALA A 111 58.43 13.03 7.03
N PRO A 112 59.42 12.19 6.69
CA PRO A 112 59.19 10.84 6.15
C PRO A 112 58.47 9.89 7.12
N ASP A 113 58.65 10.09 8.43
CA ASP A 113 57.99 9.28 9.47
C ASP A 113 56.60 9.82 9.86
N ASN A 114 56.18 10.95 9.28
CA ASN A 114 54.85 11.50 9.54
C ASN A 114 53.79 10.71 8.77
N LYS A 115 52.82 10.14 9.51
CA LYS A 115 51.75 9.32 8.93
C LYS A 115 50.94 10.03 7.85
N GLN A 116 50.68 11.33 7.98
CA GLN A 116 49.93 12.09 6.97
C GLN A 116 50.73 12.28 5.68
N SER A 117 52.05 12.44 5.79
CA SER A 117 52.95 12.52 4.63
C SER A 117 52.93 11.21 3.83
N GLN A 118 53.05 10.08 4.53
CA GLN A 118 52.94 8.74 3.92
C GLN A 118 51.56 8.50 3.29
N GLN A 119 50.48 8.95 3.94
CA GLN A 119 49.13 8.84 3.40
C GLN A 119 48.94 9.65 2.11
N ILE A 120 49.41 10.90 2.09
CA ILE A 120 49.30 11.74 0.89
C ILE A 120 50.15 11.18 -0.25
N GLU A 121 51.34 10.62 0.02
CA GLU A 121 52.13 9.93 -0.99
C GLU A 121 51.40 8.73 -1.60
N GLN A 122 50.84 7.85 -0.77
CA GLN A 122 50.08 6.69 -1.24
C GLN A 122 48.85 7.10 -2.06
N ARG A 123 48.11 8.12 -1.61
CA ARG A 123 46.90 8.59 -2.28
C ARG A 123 47.21 9.35 -3.57
N ALA A 124 48.27 10.18 -3.58
CA ALA A 124 48.71 10.89 -4.78
C ALA A 124 49.20 9.92 -5.88
N ALA A 125 49.80 8.78 -5.49
CA ALA A 125 50.29 7.78 -6.43
C ALA A 125 49.18 7.11 -7.26
N VAL A 126 47.97 6.97 -6.69
CA VAL A 126 46.80 6.35 -7.36
C VAL A 126 45.80 7.37 -7.90
N LEU A 127 46.07 8.66 -7.71
CA LEU A 127 45.17 9.74 -8.12
C LEU A 127 44.84 9.72 -9.63
N PRO A 128 45.78 9.45 -10.56
CA PRO A 128 45.45 9.37 -11.99
C PRO A 128 44.35 8.36 -12.30
N GLU A 129 44.45 7.14 -11.76
CA GLU A 129 43.46 6.08 -11.95
C GLU A 129 42.13 6.43 -11.27
N VAL A 130 42.17 7.08 -10.11
CA VAL A 130 40.95 7.56 -9.44
C VAL A 130 40.23 8.59 -10.32
N ILE A 131 40.94 9.53 -10.92
CA ILE A 131 40.37 10.55 -11.82
C ILE A 131 39.70 9.89 -13.03
N GLU A 132 40.34 8.90 -13.64
CA GLU A 132 39.75 8.16 -14.76
C GLU A 132 38.43 7.47 -14.35
N GLN A 133 38.38 6.84 -13.18
CA GLN A 133 37.17 6.21 -12.67
C GLN A 133 36.05 7.22 -12.37
N LEU A 134 36.38 8.37 -11.79
CA LEU A 134 35.42 9.45 -11.52
C LEU A 134 34.84 10.01 -12.82
N GLN A 135 35.68 10.30 -13.83
CA GLN A 135 35.22 10.80 -15.12
C GLN A 135 34.37 9.79 -15.89
N SER A 136 34.73 8.51 -15.82
CA SER A 136 33.93 7.42 -16.36
C SER A 136 32.55 7.36 -15.68
N ALA A 137 32.52 7.43 -14.34
CA ALA A 137 31.28 7.44 -13.57
C ALA A 137 30.37 8.61 -13.93
N ASP A 138 30.93 9.82 -14.05
CA ASP A 138 30.17 11.04 -14.41
C ASP A 138 29.57 10.93 -15.83
N LYS A 139 30.32 10.37 -16.78
CA LYS A 139 29.82 10.11 -18.13
C LYS A 139 28.67 9.10 -18.13
N LEU A 140 28.79 8.04 -17.32
CA LEU A 140 27.74 7.03 -17.16
C LEU A 140 26.49 7.62 -16.50
N LEU A 141 26.65 8.51 -15.51
CA LEU A 141 25.54 9.26 -14.92
C LEU A 141 24.84 10.15 -15.94
N ALA A 142 25.59 10.89 -16.75
CA ALA A 142 25.02 11.70 -17.83
C ALA A 142 24.23 10.85 -18.85
N GLY A 143 24.67 9.61 -19.07
CA GLY A 143 23.97 8.60 -19.86
C GLY A 143 22.82 7.88 -19.14
N LYS A 144 22.51 8.22 -17.88
CA LYS A 144 21.52 7.54 -17.00
C LYS A 144 21.83 6.05 -16.73
N GLN A 145 23.08 5.64 -16.90
CA GLN A 145 23.56 4.28 -16.62
C GLN A 145 23.97 4.16 -15.15
N LEU A 146 22.98 4.23 -14.25
CA LEU A 146 23.24 4.40 -12.82
C LEU A 146 24.00 3.22 -12.18
N ASN A 147 23.74 1.98 -12.60
CA ASN A 147 24.41 0.81 -12.01
C ASN A 147 25.89 0.74 -12.42
N GLU A 148 26.18 1.09 -13.67
CA GLU A 148 27.52 1.18 -14.22
C GLU A 148 28.28 2.35 -13.56
N ALA A 149 27.65 3.52 -13.40
CA ALA A 149 28.23 4.64 -12.67
C ALA A 149 28.56 4.27 -11.21
N LYS A 150 27.64 3.57 -10.52
CA LYS A 150 27.90 3.03 -9.19
C LYS A 150 29.15 2.15 -9.17
N SER A 151 29.31 1.25 -10.15
CA SER A 151 30.48 0.38 -10.25
C SER A 151 31.77 1.18 -10.43
N ALA A 152 31.77 2.23 -11.25
CA ALA A 152 32.93 3.09 -11.46
C ALA A 152 33.32 3.84 -10.18
N TYR A 153 32.36 4.43 -9.44
CA TYR A 153 32.67 5.03 -8.12
C TYR A 153 33.18 4.01 -7.09
N GLN A 154 32.70 2.76 -7.13
CA GLN A 154 33.23 1.69 -6.29
C GLN A 154 34.68 1.34 -6.64
N GLN A 155 35.04 1.39 -7.92
CA GLN A 155 36.43 1.19 -8.36
C GLN A 155 37.33 2.34 -7.91
N ALA A 156 36.85 3.60 -8.00
CA ALA A 156 37.56 4.75 -7.45
C ALA A 156 37.84 4.61 -5.95
N LEU A 157 36.84 4.18 -5.16
CA LEU A 157 37.01 3.94 -3.71
C LEU A 157 37.80 2.68 -3.37
N ALA A 158 37.95 1.74 -4.30
CA ALA A 158 38.85 0.60 -4.12
C ALA A 158 40.32 1.05 -4.25
N LEU A 159 40.60 2.07 -5.07
CA LEU A 159 41.91 2.70 -5.22
C LEU A 159 42.21 3.64 -4.05
N ASP A 160 41.29 4.54 -3.72
CA ASP A 160 41.39 5.44 -2.57
C ASP A 160 40.12 5.38 -1.69
N PRO A 161 40.11 4.53 -0.65
CA PRO A 161 38.98 4.40 0.26
C PRO A 161 38.65 5.65 1.07
N GLN A 162 39.55 6.64 1.13
CA GLN A 162 39.39 7.87 1.92
C GLN A 162 38.86 9.04 1.09
N HIS A 163 38.68 8.87 -0.22
CA HIS A 163 38.25 9.95 -1.10
C HIS A 163 36.79 10.36 -0.84
N ILE A 164 36.61 11.60 -0.40
CA ILE A 164 35.33 12.11 0.11
C ILE A 164 34.33 12.30 -1.03
N LEU A 165 34.75 12.92 -2.14
CA LEU A 165 33.85 13.15 -3.29
C LEU A 165 33.38 11.83 -3.91
N ALA A 166 34.27 10.85 -4.07
CA ALA A 166 33.92 9.53 -4.59
C ALA A 166 32.87 8.82 -3.71
N ALA A 167 33.03 8.89 -2.38
CA ALA A 167 32.07 8.33 -1.43
C ALA A 167 30.71 9.02 -1.49
N ALA A 168 30.69 10.36 -1.54
CA ALA A 168 29.46 11.14 -1.66
C ALA A 168 28.72 10.84 -2.98
N ALA A 169 29.45 10.78 -4.10
CA ALA A 169 28.92 10.46 -5.40
C ALA A 169 28.36 9.03 -5.48
N LEU A 170 29.04 8.06 -4.87
CA LEU A 170 28.54 6.69 -4.74
C LEU A 170 27.23 6.64 -3.96
N SER A 171 27.16 7.32 -2.80
CA SER A 171 25.96 7.36 -1.97
C SER A 171 24.78 8.00 -2.72
N SER A 172 25.02 9.13 -3.40
CA SER A 172 24.01 9.81 -4.22
C SER A 172 23.50 8.92 -5.35
N THR A 173 24.41 8.23 -6.05
CA THR A 173 24.07 7.30 -7.14
C THR A 173 23.25 6.12 -6.64
N GLN A 174 23.59 5.55 -5.47
CA GLN A 174 22.81 4.48 -4.86
C GLN A 174 21.39 4.92 -4.53
N GLN A 175 21.21 6.13 -3.99
CA GLN A 175 19.91 6.71 -3.72
C GLN A 175 19.11 6.90 -5.03
N ALA A 176 19.73 7.42 -6.09
CA ALA A 176 19.10 7.58 -7.40
C ALA A 176 18.61 6.24 -7.99
N ILE A 177 19.37 5.15 -7.82
CA ILE A 177 18.95 3.80 -8.24
C ILE A 177 17.70 3.34 -7.48
N VAL A 178 17.66 3.57 -6.17
CA VAL A 178 16.48 3.23 -5.35
C VAL A 178 15.26 4.03 -5.81
N GLU A 179 15.42 5.34 -6.02
CA GLU A 179 14.35 6.22 -6.48
C GLU A 179 13.83 5.85 -7.87
N GLU A 180 14.71 5.53 -8.81
CA GLU A 180 14.31 5.09 -10.15
C GLU A 180 13.51 3.77 -10.09
N ARG A 181 14.04 2.77 -9.36
CA ARG A 181 13.35 1.48 -9.19
C ARG A 181 11.99 1.65 -8.51
N PHE A 182 11.92 2.53 -7.53
CA PHE A 182 10.69 2.87 -6.84
C PHE A 182 9.68 3.49 -7.79
N ARG A 183 10.08 4.55 -8.51
CA ARG A 183 9.23 5.23 -9.51
C ARG A 183 8.71 4.27 -10.56
N ASN A 184 9.58 3.40 -11.09
CA ASN A 184 9.19 2.41 -12.10
C ASN A 184 8.15 1.43 -11.56
N ALA A 185 8.31 0.93 -10.33
CA ALA A 185 7.34 0.05 -9.69
C ALA A 185 6.01 0.77 -9.41
N MET A 186 6.05 2.03 -8.96
CA MET A 186 4.84 2.85 -8.76
C MET A 186 4.11 3.08 -10.09
N SER A 187 4.81 3.45 -11.16
CA SER A 187 4.23 3.65 -12.49
C SER A 187 3.59 2.37 -13.04
N GLN A 188 4.22 1.22 -12.85
CA GLN A 188 3.63 -0.08 -13.20
C GLN A 188 2.34 -0.35 -12.41
N GLY A 189 2.33 -0.03 -11.12
CA GLY A 189 1.16 -0.19 -10.26
C GLY A 189 -0.01 0.69 -10.71
N PHE A 190 0.24 1.96 -11.01
CA PHE A 190 -0.80 2.86 -11.51
C PHE A 190 -1.30 2.45 -12.90
N SER A 191 -0.41 2.06 -13.83
CA SER A 191 -0.84 1.56 -15.15
C SER A 191 -1.71 0.30 -15.06
N ALA A 192 -1.42 -0.58 -14.09
CA ALA A 192 -2.26 -1.75 -13.84
C ALA A 192 -3.60 -1.37 -13.19
N LEU A 193 -3.60 -0.40 -12.28
CA LEU A 193 -4.82 0.14 -11.65
C LEU A 193 -5.75 0.79 -12.68
N ASP A 194 -5.21 1.56 -13.62
CA ASP A 194 -5.99 2.18 -14.71
C ASP A 194 -6.69 1.16 -15.61
N LYS A 195 -6.12 -0.05 -15.70
CA LYS A 195 -6.69 -1.19 -16.44
C LYS A 195 -7.57 -2.09 -15.58
N ASP A 196 -7.88 -1.68 -14.34
CA ASP A 196 -8.59 -2.44 -13.32
C ASP A 196 -7.95 -3.82 -13.03
N ASN A 197 -6.64 -4.00 -13.34
CA ASN A 197 -5.88 -5.19 -13.02
C ASN A 197 -5.30 -5.09 -11.61
N PHE A 198 -6.17 -5.33 -10.63
CA PHE A 198 -5.83 -5.16 -9.22
C PHE A 198 -4.74 -6.11 -8.70
N ALA A 199 -4.61 -7.31 -9.27
CA ALA A 199 -3.57 -8.25 -8.88
C ALA A 199 -2.18 -7.70 -9.26
N ALA A 200 -2.04 -7.26 -10.51
CA ALA A 200 -0.80 -6.65 -10.99
C ALA A 200 -0.50 -5.32 -10.27
N ALA A 201 -1.52 -4.48 -10.01
CA ALA A 201 -1.34 -3.24 -9.26
C ALA A 201 -0.80 -3.49 -7.84
N ASN A 202 -1.43 -4.42 -7.11
CA ASN A 202 -0.98 -4.79 -5.76
C ASN A 202 0.45 -5.36 -5.76
N GLN A 203 0.80 -6.20 -6.75
CA GLN A 203 2.16 -6.75 -6.85
C GLN A 203 3.19 -5.64 -7.10
N ALA A 204 2.90 -4.71 -8.00
CA ALA A 204 3.80 -3.60 -8.33
C ALA A 204 3.98 -2.62 -7.15
N PHE A 205 2.90 -2.25 -6.45
CA PHE A 205 3.01 -1.40 -5.25
C PHE A 205 3.72 -2.10 -4.08
N LYS A 206 3.51 -3.41 -3.89
CA LYS A 206 4.31 -4.20 -2.94
C LYS A 206 5.80 -4.17 -3.30
N LYS A 207 6.13 -4.36 -4.59
CA LYS A 207 7.51 -4.24 -5.08
C LYS A 207 8.08 -2.84 -4.79
N ALA A 208 7.31 -1.78 -5.02
CA ALA A 208 7.72 -0.42 -4.66
C ALA A 208 8.03 -0.29 -3.16
N GLY A 209 7.19 -0.87 -2.29
CA GLY A 209 7.42 -0.91 -0.85
C GLY A 209 8.64 -1.74 -0.41
N THR A 210 9.05 -2.76 -1.19
CA THR A 210 10.32 -3.47 -0.94
C THR A 210 11.55 -2.68 -1.38
N VAL A 211 11.41 -1.82 -2.39
CA VAL A 211 12.49 -0.96 -2.88
C VAL A 211 12.72 0.23 -1.95
N TYR A 212 11.62 0.88 -1.52
CA TYR A 212 11.66 1.99 -0.57
C TYR A 212 10.72 1.71 0.59
N ALA A 213 11.29 1.16 1.66
CA ALA A 213 10.56 0.81 2.87
C ALA A 213 9.90 2.04 3.50
N ASN A 214 8.66 1.86 4.00
CA ASN A 214 7.86 2.87 4.70
C ASN A 214 7.58 4.15 3.90
N HIS A 215 7.71 4.14 2.56
CA HIS A 215 7.35 5.30 1.75
C HIS A 215 5.81 5.52 1.74
N PRO A 216 5.30 6.70 2.14
CA PRO A 216 3.87 6.93 2.37
C PRO A 216 3.02 6.77 1.12
N SER A 217 3.57 7.06 -0.07
CA SER A 217 2.82 6.93 -1.33
C SER A 217 2.43 5.48 -1.65
N VAL A 218 3.14 4.47 -1.13
CA VAL A 218 2.77 3.06 -1.32
C VAL A 218 1.46 2.76 -0.60
N ALA A 219 1.32 3.19 0.65
CA ALA A 219 0.09 3.01 1.42
C ALA A 219 -1.09 3.76 0.77
N GLN A 220 -0.84 4.98 0.30
CA GLN A 220 -1.83 5.76 -0.45
C GLN A 220 -2.28 5.04 -1.73
N ALA A 221 -1.34 4.52 -2.53
CA ALA A 221 -1.66 3.81 -3.76
C ALA A 221 -2.44 2.50 -3.49
N MET A 222 -2.08 1.74 -2.46
CA MET A 222 -2.83 0.55 -2.04
C MET A 222 -4.26 0.89 -1.59
N SER A 223 -4.47 2.04 -0.93
CA SER A 223 -5.81 2.54 -0.59
C SER A 223 -6.63 2.89 -1.85
N GLN A 224 -5.99 3.46 -2.88
CA GLN A 224 -6.65 3.73 -4.16
C GLN A 224 -7.08 2.43 -4.86
N VAL A 225 -6.25 1.38 -4.84
CA VAL A 225 -6.63 0.04 -5.34
C VAL A 225 -7.90 -0.47 -4.65
N LYS A 226 -7.93 -0.42 -3.31
CA LYS A 226 -9.09 -0.87 -2.52
C LYS A 226 -10.35 -0.06 -2.84
N THR A 227 -10.21 1.25 -2.98
CA THR A 227 -11.31 2.16 -3.34
C THR A 227 -11.88 1.81 -4.72
N ARG A 228 -11.00 1.64 -5.71
CA ARG A 228 -11.40 1.28 -7.08
C ARG A 228 -12.06 -0.09 -7.16
N GLN A 229 -11.53 -1.09 -6.45
CA GLN A 229 -12.14 -2.42 -6.34
C GLN A 229 -13.56 -2.34 -5.79
N SER A 230 -13.75 -1.59 -4.70
CA SER A 230 -15.06 -1.38 -4.09
C SER A 230 -16.04 -0.74 -5.07
N GLN A 231 -15.62 0.31 -5.78
CA GLN A 231 -16.45 0.98 -6.78
C GLN A 231 -16.94 0.02 -7.87
N ILE A 232 -16.05 -0.81 -8.44
CA ILE A 232 -16.44 -1.77 -9.48
C ILE A 232 -17.39 -2.84 -8.94
N LEU A 233 -17.13 -3.36 -7.74
CA LEU A 233 -18.01 -4.34 -7.11
C LEU A 233 -19.42 -3.75 -6.92
N VAL A 234 -19.50 -2.53 -6.40
CA VAL A 234 -20.77 -1.80 -6.23
C VAL A 234 -21.46 -1.61 -7.58
N SER A 235 -20.76 -1.15 -8.62
CA SER A 235 -21.34 -0.98 -9.95
C SER A 235 -21.88 -2.29 -10.53
N ARG A 236 -21.16 -3.41 -10.37
CA ARG A 236 -21.59 -4.74 -10.83
C ARG A 236 -22.84 -5.22 -10.09
N GLN A 237 -22.86 -5.10 -8.76
CA GLN A 237 -24.02 -5.50 -7.96
C GLN A 237 -25.24 -4.62 -8.24
N MET A 238 -25.05 -3.31 -8.44
CA MET A 238 -26.12 -2.41 -8.88
C MET A 238 -26.68 -2.83 -10.25
N ALA A 239 -25.82 -3.19 -11.21
CA ALA A 239 -26.26 -3.68 -12.51
C ALA A 239 -27.00 -5.03 -12.41
N GLN A 240 -26.54 -5.93 -11.55
CA GLN A 240 -27.21 -7.21 -11.28
C GLN A 240 -28.61 -6.99 -10.68
N ALA A 241 -28.73 -6.12 -9.66
CA ALA A 241 -30.01 -5.78 -9.04
C ALA A 241 -30.98 -5.16 -10.05
N ASN A 242 -30.50 -4.25 -10.90
CA ASN A 242 -31.30 -3.70 -12.00
C ASN A 242 -31.75 -4.79 -12.98
N GLY A 243 -30.90 -5.77 -13.29
CA GLY A 243 -31.28 -6.92 -14.12
C GLY A 243 -32.39 -7.77 -13.49
N HIS A 244 -32.37 -7.96 -12.17
CA HIS A 244 -33.46 -8.61 -11.44
C HIS A 244 -34.74 -7.75 -11.46
N GLU A 245 -34.65 -6.43 -11.27
CA GLU A 245 -35.81 -5.52 -11.41
C GLU A 245 -36.46 -5.62 -12.80
N SER A 246 -35.66 -5.63 -13.89
CA SER A 246 -36.16 -5.73 -15.26
C SER A 246 -36.88 -7.05 -15.55
N ARG A 247 -36.54 -8.12 -14.84
CA ARG A 247 -37.22 -9.42 -14.91
C ARG A 247 -38.31 -9.60 -13.86
N GLU A 248 -38.63 -8.53 -13.10
CA GLU A 248 -39.58 -8.55 -11.99
C GLU A 248 -39.25 -9.59 -10.90
N GLN A 249 -37.97 -9.92 -10.76
CA GLN A 249 -37.41 -10.79 -9.71
C GLN A 249 -37.16 -9.95 -8.45
N TRP A 250 -38.24 -9.42 -7.89
CA TRP A 250 -38.18 -8.34 -6.89
C TRP A 250 -37.49 -8.73 -5.59
N GLN A 251 -37.68 -9.97 -5.12
CA GLN A 251 -37.01 -10.44 -3.91
C GLN A 251 -35.49 -10.56 -4.14
N GLN A 252 -35.05 -11.13 -5.26
CA GLN A 252 -33.62 -11.21 -5.58
C GLN A 252 -32.98 -9.82 -5.72
N ALA A 253 -33.68 -8.86 -6.33
CA ALA A 253 -33.21 -7.47 -6.39
C ALA A 253 -33.08 -6.86 -4.98
N LEU A 254 -34.06 -7.10 -4.10
CA LEU A 254 -34.06 -6.61 -2.72
C LEU A 254 -32.86 -7.16 -1.94
N ASP A 255 -32.60 -8.45 -2.07
CA ASP A 255 -31.51 -9.14 -1.37
C ASP A 255 -30.14 -8.56 -1.79
N VAL A 256 -29.94 -8.29 -3.09
CA VAL A 256 -28.70 -7.67 -3.59
C VAL A 256 -28.51 -6.25 -3.02
N TYR A 257 -29.56 -5.42 -3.02
CA TYR A 257 -29.45 -4.07 -2.44
C TYR A 257 -29.22 -4.09 -0.93
N GLN A 258 -29.85 -5.01 -0.20
CA GLN A 258 -29.64 -5.17 1.23
C GLN A 258 -28.20 -5.62 1.52
N SER A 259 -27.64 -6.54 0.74
CA SER A 259 -26.24 -6.95 0.85
C SER A 259 -25.28 -5.79 0.58
N LEU A 260 -25.56 -4.95 -0.42
CA LEU A 260 -24.80 -3.74 -0.70
C LEU A 260 -24.81 -2.78 0.49
N LEU A 261 -25.99 -2.51 1.04
CA LEU A 261 -26.16 -1.57 2.16
C LEU A 261 -25.65 -2.10 3.50
N ALA A 262 -25.59 -3.42 3.68
CA ALA A 262 -24.92 -4.04 4.82
C ALA A 262 -23.40 -3.83 4.76
N THR A 263 -22.84 -3.79 3.55
CA THR A 263 -21.41 -3.53 3.34
C THR A 263 -21.08 -2.04 3.41
N ASP A 264 -21.87 -1.20 2.74
CA ASP A 264 -21.73 0.25 2.72
C ASP A 264 -23.11 0.93 2.85
N PRO A 265 -23.48 1.35 4.07
CA PRO A 265 -24.72 2.09 4.29
C PRO A 265 -24.75 3.47 3.65
N SER A 266 -23.63 4.02 3.17
CA SER A 266 -23.59 5.36 2.56
C SER A 266 -24.13 5.40 1.12
N LEU A 267 -24.34 4.24 0.48
CA LEU A 267 -24.79 4.12 -0.91
C LEU A 267 -26.23 4.63 -1.12
N THR A 268 -26.37 5.94 -1.39
CA THR A 268 -27.65 6.63 -1.58
C THR A 268 -28.49 6.05 -2.72
N ALA A 269 -27.87 5.71 -3.85
CA ALA A 269 -28.55 5.09 -4.99
C ALA A 269 -29.20 3.75 -4.62
N ALA A 270 -28.50 2.90 -3.85
CA ALA A 270 -29.03 1.63 -3.37
C ALA A 270 -30.16 1.83 -2.35
N LYS A 271 -30.03 2.82 -1.43
CA LYS A 271 -31.10 3.19 -0.48
C LYS A 271 -32.39 3.58 -1.20
N VAL A 272 -32.31 4.46 -2.20
CA VAL A 272 -33.46 4.92 -2.96
C VAL A 272 -34.13 3.76 -3.70
N ARG A 273 -33.35 2.90 -4.36
CA ARG A 273 -33.86 1.72 -5.08
C ARG A 273 -34.57 0.74 -4.14
N THR A 274 -33.99 0.49 -2.97
CA THR A 274 -34.53 -0.46 -1.96
C THR A 274 -35.96 -0.12 -1.55
N ILE A 275 -36.33 1.16 -1.44
CA ILE A 275 -37.68 1.58 -1.06
C ILE A 275 -38.71 1.02 -2.04
N ARG A 276 -38.49 1.25 -3.35
CA ARG A 276 -39.39 0.78 -4.40
C ARG A 276 -39.39 -0.74 -4.51
N VAL A 277 -38.20 -1.35 -4.52
CA VAL A 277 -38.05 -2.79 -4.70
C VAL A 277 -38.67 -3.57 -3.54
N ARG A 278 -38.55 -3.07 -2.31
CA ARG A 278 -39.20 -3.68 -1.13
C ARG A 278 -40.72 -3.72 -1.26
N VAL A 279 -41.34 -2.63 -1.71
CA VAL A 279 -42.80 -2.58 -1.94
C VAL A 279 -43.19 -3.60 -3.00
N ARG A 280 -42.44 -3.69 -4.10
CA ARG A 280 -42.70 -4.64 -5.18
C ARG A 280 -42.50 -6.10 -4.75
N ALA A 281 -41.46 -6.39 -3.99
CA ALA A 281 -41.18 -7.74 -3.47
C ALA A 281 -42.26 -8.19 -2.48
N GLN A 282 -42.69 -7.30 -1.58
CA GLN A 282 -43.77 -7.58 -0.65
C GLN A 282 -45.08 -7.84 -1.39
N LEU A 283 -45.41 -7.03 -2.40
CA LEU A 283 -46.61 -7.20 -3.22
C LEU A 283 -46.58 -8.54 -3.96
N ASP A 284 -45.49 -8.83 -4.67
CA ASP A 284 -45.29 -10.09 -5.39
C ASP A 284 -45.48 -11.30 -4.47
N SER A 285 -44.79 -11.31 -3.33
CA SER A 285 -44.87 -12.39 -2.34
C SER A 285 -46.30 -12.58 -1.80
N GLN A 286 -46.99 -11.49 -1.47
CA GLN A 286 -48.35 -11.57 -0.95
C GLN A 286 -49.35 -12.06 -1.99
N ILE A 287 -49.24 -11.64 -3.26
CA ILE A 287 -50.12 -12.11 -4.33
C ILE A 287 -49.87 -13.60 -4.57
N ASN A 288 -48.61 -14.00 -4.74
CA ASN A 288 -48.23 -15.38 -4.98
C ASN A 288 -48.67 -16.29 -3.83
N LYS A 289 -48.63 -15.83 -2.57
CA LYS A 289 -49.13 -16.59 -1.41
C LYS A 289 -50.64 -16.84 -1.44
N ILE A 290 -51.43 -15.90 -1.95
CA ILE A 290 -52.88 -16.10 -2.12
C ILE A 290 -53.15 -17.04 -3.29
N LEU A 291 -52.47 -16.85 -4.41
CA LEU A 291 -52.61 -17.69 -5.61
C LEU A 291 -52.19 -19.15 -5.37
N ALA A 292 -51.23 -19.38 -4.46
CA ALA A 292 -50.78 -20.71 -4.09
C ALA A 292 -51.80 -21.51 -3.26
N ASP A 293 -52.72 -20.86 -2.53
CA ASP A 293 -53.78 -21.54 -1.76
C ASP A 293 -55.10 -20.75 -1.78
N PRO A 294 -55.81 -20.72 -2.93
CA PRO A 294 -57.03 -19.93 -3.12
C PRO A 294 -58.16 -20.27 -2.15
N LEU A 295 -58.22 -21.52 -1.68
CA LEU A 295 -59.32 -22.03 -0.85
C LEU A 295 -59.39 -21.35 0.52
N LYS A 296 -58.29 -20.74 0.97
CA LYS A 296 -58.28 -19.93 2.20
C LYS A 296 -59.13 -18.66 2.09
N LEU A 297 -59.48 -18.21 0.87
CA LEU A 297 -60.34 -17.05 0.63
C LEU A 297 -61.80 -17.23 1.07
N VAL A 298 -62.20 -18.44 1.49
CA VAL A 298 -63.46 -18.65 2.22
C VAL A 298 -63.53 -17.75 3.47
N SER A 299 -62.39 -17.50 4.12
CA SER A 299 -62.28 -16.58 5.25
C SER A 299 -62.52 -15.14 4.81
N SER A 300 -63.46 -14.46 5.46
CA SER A 300 -63.76 -13.05 5.20
C SER A 300 -62.56 -12.13 5.37
N SER A 301 -61.69 -12.38 6.36
CA SER A 301 -60.50 -11.55 6.60
C SER A 301 -59.47 -11.67 5.49
N LEU A 302 -59.21 -12.89 5.02
CA LEU A 302 -58.26 -13.15 3.93
C LEU A 302 -58.78 -12.63 2.59
N TYR A 303 -60.09 -12.77 2.34
CA TYR A 303 -60.71 -12.17 1.16
C TYR A 303 -60.61 -10.65 1.15
N SER A 304 -60.99 -9.97 2.25
CA SER A 304 -60.88 -8.51 2.34
C SER A 304 -59.42 -8.05 2.24
N SER A 305 -58.47 -8.84 2.75
CA SER A 305 -57.03 -8.59 2.54
C SER A 305 -56.64 -8.72 1.07
N GLY A 306 -57.10 -9.76 0.38
CA GLY A 306 -56.86 -9.95 -1.05
C GLY A 306 -57.48 -8.84 -1.92
N GLN A 307 -58.66 -8.34 -1.56
CA GLN A 307 -59.28 -7.20 -2.24
C GLN A 307 -58.46 -5.91 -2.09
N ARG A 308 -57.93 -5.63 -0.89
CA ARG A 308 -57.02 -4.50 -0.67
C ARG A 308 -55.74 -4.67 -1.48
N LEU A 309 -55.14 -5.87 -1.45
CA LEU A 309 -53.95 -6.19 -2.23
C LEU A 309 -54.15 -5.98 -3.74
N LEU A 310 -55.31 -6.40 -4.27
CA LEU A 310 -55.67 -6.17 -5.67
C LEU A 310 -55.82 -4.68 -5.99
N LYS A 311 -56.39 -3.89 -5.07
CA LYS A 311 -56.49 -2.43 -5.22
C LYS A 311 -55.11 -1.79 -5.23
N ASP A 312 -54.24 -2.17 -4.31
CA ASP A 312 -52.87 -1.66 -4.20
C ASP A 312 -52.05 -2.02 -5.45
N ALA A 313 -52.16 -3.26 -5.93
CA ALA A 313 -51.51 -3.72 -7.16
C ALA A 313 -51.95 -2.92 -8.39
N ARG A 314 -53.27 -2.68 -8.54
CA ARG A 314 -53.84 -1.86 -9.63
C ARG A 314 -53.45 -0.39 -9.55
N GLY A 315 -53.10 0.11 -8.37
CA GLY A 315 -52.62 1.47 -8.16
C GLY A 315 -51.21 1.73 -8.71
N ILE A 316 -50.46 0.70 -9.09
CA ILE A 316 -49.11 0.86 -9.64
C ILE A 316 -49.20 1.26 -11.11
N ALA A 317 -48.79 2.50 -11.41
CA ALA A 317 -48.89 3.09 -12.75
C ALA A 317 -48.15 2.31 -13.86
N LYS A 318 -47.04 1.65 -13.53
CA LYS A 318 -46.24 0.84 -14.47
C LYS A 318 -46.07 -0.57 -13.89
N PRO A 319 -47.07 -1.46 -14.04
CA PRO A 319 -47.05 -2.75 -13.37
C PRO A 319 -45.97 -3.68 -13.92
N GLY A 320 -45.69 -3.67 -15.22
CA GLY A 320 -44.84 -4.68 -15.86
C GLY A 320 -45.63 -5.96 -16.18
N PRO A 321 -45.12 -6.84 -17.07
CA PRO A 321 -45.82 -8.05 -17.50
C PRO A 321 -46.16 -9.01 -16.36
N VAL A 322 -45.24 -9.27 -15.42
CA VAL A 322 -45.46 -10.21 -14.31
C VAL A 322 -46.54 -9.69 -13.37
N LEU A 323 -46.45 -8.44 -12.91
CA LEU A 323 -47.51 -7.91 -12.05
C LEU A 323 -48.85 -7.80 -12.79
N THR A 324 -48.84 -7.48 -14.09
CA THR A 324 -50.09 -7.44 -14.88
C THR A 324 -50.80 -8.79 -14.88
N GLN A 325 -50.03 -9.87 -15.06
CA GLN A 325 -50.54 -11.23 -14.98
C GLN A 325 -51.05 -11.56 -13.56
N GLN A 326 -50.27 -11.24 -12.54
CA GLN A 326 -50.67 -11.41 -11.13
C GLN A 326 -51.96 -10.67 -10.77
N ILE A 327 -52.15 -9.44 -11.27
CA ILE A 327 -53.39 -8.67 -11.08
C ILE A 327 -54.58 -9.39 -11.72
N ALA A 328 -54.40 -9.92 -12.93
CA ALA A 328 -55.44 -10.66 -13.64
C ALA A 328 -55.80 -11.95 -12.88
N ASP A 329 -54.81 -12.73 -12.49
CA ASP A 329 -54.97 -14.00 -11.77
C ASP A 329 -55.59 -13.80 -10.39
N LEU A 330 -55.14 -12.79 -9.64
CA LEU A 330 -55.70 -12.47 -8.33
C LEU A 330 -57.16 -12.02 -8.45
N ASN A 331 -57.49 -11.18 -9.43
CA ASN A 331 -58.86 -10.74 -9.67
C ASN A 331 -59.77 -11.92 -10.05
N LYS A 332 -59.30 -12.84 -10.90
CA LYS A 332 -60.02 -14.06 -11.27
C LYS A 332 -60.25 -14.93 -10.04
N THR A 333 -59.20 -15.20 -9.28
CA THR A 333 -59.23 -16.04 -8.08
C THR A 333 -60.18 -15.48 -7.01
N LEU A 334 -60.16 -14.17 -6.77
CA LEU A 334 -61.08 -13.51 -5.83
C LEU A 334 -62.54 -13.65 -6.28
N ARG A 335 -62.84 -13.42 -7.56
CA ARG A 335 -64.21 -13.61 -8.08
C ARG A 335 -64.69 -15.05 -7.91
N GLN A 336 -63.87 -16.02 -8.31
CA GLN A 336 -64.20 -17.44 -8.21
C GLN A 336 -64.41 -17.87 -6.75
N SER A 337 -63.65 -17.33 -5.79
CA SER A 337 -63.82 -17.64 -4.36
C SER A 337 -65.18 -17.22 -3.76
N ARG A 338 -65.99 -16.45 -4.49
CA ARG A 338 -67.34 -16.03 -4.09
C ARG A 338 -68.47 -16.77 -4.79
N ASN A 339 -68.15 -17.61 -5.77
CA ASN A 339 -69.14 -18.42 -6.46
C ASN A 339 -69.52 -19.60 -5.56
N SER A 340 -70.63 -19.48 -4.84
CA SER A 340 -71.17 -20.60 -4.07
C SER A 340 -71.62 -21.71 -4.99
N ILE A 341 -71.36 -22.95 -4.59
CA ILE A 341 -71.79 -24.17 -5.26
C ILE A 341 -72.80 -24.85 -4.36
N ASP A 342 -73.82 -25.44 -4.97
CA ASP A 342 -74.77 -26.27 -4.24
C ASP A 342 -74.13 -27.61 -3.91
N VAL A 343 -74.00 -27.91 -2.62
CA VAL A 343 -73.37 -29.11 -2.11
C VAL A 343 -74.42 -29.98 -1.45
N VAL A 344 -74.65 -31.15 -2.02
CA VAL A 344 -75.59 -32.14 -1.48
C VAL A 344 -74.90 -32.92 -0.36
N LEU A 345 -75.54 -32.98 0.81
CA LEU A 345 -75.15 -33.83 1.93
C LEU A 345 -76.22 -34.90 2.16
N GLN A 346 -75.79 -36.11 2.50
CA GLN A 346 -76.66 -37.26 2.81
C GLN A 346 -76.32 -37.86 4.18
N SER A 347 -77.36 -38.25 4.90
CA SER A 347 -77.27 -38.87 6.24
C SER A 347 -78.41 -39.88 6.45
N ASP A 348 -78.53 -40.45 7.65
CA ASP A 348 -79.44 -41.56 7.99
C ASP A 348 -80.73 -41.13 8.69
N SER A 349 -81.04 -39.83 8.72
CA SER A 349 -82.14 -39.22 9.50
C SER A 349 -82.06 -39.41 11.02
N LEU A 350 -80.99 -40.00 11.55
CA LEU A 350 -80.80 -40.29 12.98
C LEU A 350 -79.57 -39.58 13.56
N THR A 351 -78.57 -39.32 12.72
CA THR A 351 -77.35 -38.59 13.06
C THR A 351 -77.61 -37.09 13.05
N ASP A 352 -77.29 -36.39 14.15
CA ASP A 352 -77.32 -34.92 14.21
C ASP A 352 -76.04 -34.37 13.58
N VAL A 353 -76.16 -33.75 12.40
CA VAL A 353 -75.04 -33.28 11.61
C VAL A 353 -74.83 -31.77 11.80
N THR A 354 -73.61 -31.37 12.11
CA THR A 354 -73.16 -29.98 12.15
C THR A 354 -72.08 -29.74 11.08
N LEU A 355 -72.32 -28.77 10.21
CA LEU A 355 -71.31 -28.26 9.28
C LEU A 355 -70.54 -27.13 9.97
N PHE A 356 -69.29 -27.39 10.36
CA PHE A 356 -68.50 -26.48 11.18
C PHE A 356 -68.36 -25.09 10.53
N ARG A 357 -68.53 -24.05 11.35
CA ARG A 357 -68.43 -22.62 10.96
C ARG A 357 -69.43 -22.16 9.90
N VAL A 358 -70.38 -23.01 9.51
CA VAL A 358 -71.42 -22.68 8.54
C VAL A 358 -72.79 -22.75 9.21
N LYS A 359 -73.24 -23.95 9.61
CA LYS A 359 -74.60 -24.16 10.12
C LYS A 359 -74.74 -25.50 10.85
N LYS A 360 -75.60 -25.57 11.87
CA LYS A 360 -76.13 -26.83 12.40
C LYS A 360 -77.24 -27.33 11.49
N LEU A 361 -77.08 -28.50 10.89
CA LEU A 361 -78.00 -29.03 9.88
C LEU A 361 -79.10 -29.92 10.49
N GLY A 362 -78.86 -30.51 11.67
CA GLY A 362 -79.80 -31.41 12.31
C GLY A 362 -79.77 -32.81 11.70
N ALA A 363 -80.80 -33.60 11.97
CA ALA A 363 -81.00 -34.90 11.36
C ALA A 363 -81.76 -34.78 10.02
N PHE A 364 -81.26 -35.42 8.97
CA PHE A 364 -81.86 -35.39 7.64
C PHE A 364 -81.51 -36.65 6.83
N LYS A 365 -82.26 -36.92 5.78
CA LYS A 365 -81.91 -37.93 4.77
C LYS A 365 -81.02 -37.33 3.66
N GLN A 366 -81.45 -36.18 3.14
CA GLN A 366 -80.71 -35.39 2.16
C GLN A 366 -80.97 -33.91 2.38
N THR A 367 -79.93 -33.09 2.28
CA THR A 367 -80.02 -31.63 2.29
C THR A 367 -79.02 -31.04 1.30
N SER A 368 -79.21 -29.78 0.92
CA SER A 368 -78.26 -29.06 0.09
C SER A 368 -77.86 -27.75 0.74
N VAL A 369 -76.57 -27.41 0.66
CA VAL A 369 -76.01 -26.20 1.25
C VAL A 369 -75.14 -25.49 0.23
N LEU A 370 -75.39 -24.19 0.04
CA LEU A 370 -74.54 -23.34 -0.78
C LEU A 370 -73.21 -23.06 -0.06
N LEU A 371 -72.12 -23.64 -0.57
CA LEU A 371 -70.77 -23.47 -0.02
C LEU A 371 -69.85 -22.80 -1.02
N LYS A 372 -69.02 -21.88 -0.51
CA LYS A 372 -67.98 -21.22 -1.32
C LYS A 372 -66.78 -22.17 -1.47
N PRO A 373 -65.88 -21.94 -2.45
CA PRO A 373 -64.65 -22.70 -2.52
C PRO A 373 -63.85 -22.59 -1.22
N GLY A 374 -63.49 -23.72 -0.64
CA GLY A 374 -62.97 -23.81 0.72
C GLY A 374 -62.83 -25.24 1.21
N ARG A 375 -62.23 -25.40 2.39
CA ARG A 375 -62.11 -26.68 3.09
C ARG A 375 -63.10 -26.70 4.24
N TYR A 376 -63.91 -27.75 4.30
CA TYR A 376 -65.03 -27.87 5.21
C TYR A 376 -64.96 -29.16 6.01
N ILE A 377 -65.61 -29.14 7.17
CA ILE A 377 -65.71 -30.30 8.05
C ILE A 377 -67.17 -30.42 8.46
N ALA A 378 -67.76 -31.57 8.18
CA ALA A 378 -69.04 -31.97 8.74
C ALA A 378 -68.79 -32.96 9.88
N ALA A 379 -69.45 -32.77 11.02
CA ALA A 379 -69.43 -33.72 12.12
C ALA A 379 -70.83 -34.24 12.40
N GLY A 380 -70.95 -35.55 12.53
CA GLY A 380 -72.15 -36.24 12.99
C GLY A 380 -72.02 -36.64 14.45
N LYS A 381 -73.10 -36.44 15.21
CA LYS A 381 -73.24 -36.93 16.59
C LYS A 381 -74.51 -37.74 16.73
N ARG A 382 -74.43 -38.88 17.42
CA ARG A 382 -75.59 -39.73 17.71
C ARG A 382 -75.38 -40.44 19.04
N LEU A 383 -76.38 -40.38 19.92
CA LEU A 383 -76.30 -41.01 21.23
C LEU A 383 -76.12 -42.54 21.09
N GLY A 384 -75.11 -43.10 21.77
CA GLY A 384 -74.77 -44.53 21.70
C GLY A 384 -73.93 -44.95 20.49
N TYR A 385 -73.47 -43.99 19.67
CA TYR A 385 -72.63 -44.24 18.49
C TYR A 385 -71.41 -43.33 18.50
N ARG A 386 -70.34 -43.75 17.82
CA ARG A 386 -69.11 -42.98 17.70
C ARG A 386 -69.31 -41.76 16.79
N ASP A 387 -68.86 -40.59 17.25
CA ASP A 387 -68.88 -39.35 16.48
C ASP A 387 -68.08 -39.51 15.17
N VAL A 388 -68.63 -39.01 14.05
CA VAL A 388 -67.98 -39.07 12.73
C VAL A 388 -67.58 -37.66 12.30
N ARG A 389 -66.39 -37.53 11.71
CA ARG A 389 -65.85 -36.29 11.15
C ARG A 389 -65.47 -36.51 9.69
N VAL A 390 -66.12 -35.79 8.79
CA VAL A 390 -65.88 -35.86 7.35
C VAL A 390 -65.30 -34.54 6.87
N GLU A 391 -64.08 -34.59 6.34
CA GLU A 391 -63.42 -33.44 5.74
C GLU A 391 -63.59 -33.49 4.22
N PHE A 392 -63.97 -32.36 3.62
CA PHE A 392 -64.15 -32.27 2.18
C PHE A 392 -63.76 -30.89 1.67
N THR A 393 -63.44 -30.81 0.39
CA THR A 393 -62.93 -29.60 -0.26
C THR A 393 -63.82 -29.20 -1.42
N ILE A 394 -64.20 -27.93 -1.47
CA ILE A 394 -64.97 -27.33 -2.55
C ILE A 394 -64.02 -26.48 -3.39
N THR A 395 -63.88 -26.79 -4.68
CA THR A 395 -62.89 -26.16 -5.58
C THR A 395 -63.45 -25.07 -6.48
N GLY A 396 -64.77 -24.94 -6.61
CA GLY A 396 -65.41 -24.06 -7.61
C GLY A 396 -66.20 -24.81 -8.67
N GLU A 397 -66.03 -26.13 -8.76
CA GLU A 397 -66.73 -27.01 -9.70
C GLU A 397 -67.83 -27.83 -8.99
N PRO A 398 -68.92 -28.20 -9.70
CA PRO A 398 -69.96 -29.06 -9.15
C PRO A 398 -69.38 -30.39 -8.68
N MET A 399 -69.81 -30.88 -7.52
CA MET A 399 -69.40 -32.20 -7.03
C MET A 399 -70.29 -33.30 -7.64
N PRO A 400 -69.71 -34.38 -8.19
CA PRO A 400 -70.48 -35.46 -8.78
C PRO A 400 -71.20 -36.32 -7.72
N ASP A 401 -70.60 -36.48 -6.54
CA ASP A 401 -71.11 -37.32 -5.47
C ASP A 401 -71.52 -36.51 -4.23
N PRO A 402 -72.58 -36.92 -3.51
CA PRO A 402 -72.99 -36.28 -2.26
C PRO A 402 -72.01 -36.55 -1.13
N ILE A 403 -71.90 -35.62 -0.17
CA ILE A 403 -71.10 -35.80 1.04
C ILE A 403 -71.88 -36.63 2.06
N LEU A 404 -71.42 -37.85 2.32
CA LEU A 404 -72.03 -38.78 3.26
C LEU A 404 -71.53 -38.53 4.70
N VAL A 405 -72.45 -38.33 5.64
CA VAL A 405 -72.14 -38.11 7.06
C VAL A 405 -73.13 -38.87 7.94
N SER A 406 -72.76 -40.02 8.47
CA SER A 406 -73.61 -40.83 9.38
C SER A 406 -72.79 -41.56 10.43
N CYS A 407 -73.34 -41.67 11.64
CA CYS A 407 -72.74 -42.44 12.74
C CYS A 407 -73.20 -43.90 12.65
N SER A 408 -72.37 -44.79 12.10
CA SER A 408 -72.70 -46.20 11.87
C SER A 408 -72.11 -47.18 12.91
N GLU A 409 -71.11 -46.77 13.68
CA GLU A 409 -70.42 -47.61 14.68
C GLU A 409 -71.02 -47.36 16.08
N ALA A 410 -71.63 -48.39 16.68
CA ALA A 410 -72.13 -48.33 18.06
C ALA A 410 -70.98 -48.36 19.07
N ILE A 411 -71.14 -47.68 20.21
CA ILE A 411 -70.14 -47.59 21.30
C ILE A 411 -70.21 -48.82 22.21
#